data_AF-A0A2E0YYG0-F1
#
_entry.id   AF-A0A2E0YYG0-F1
#
_cell.length_a   1.000
_cell.length_b   1.000
_cell.length_c   1.000
_cell.angle_alpha   90.00
_cell.angle_beta   90.00
_cell.angle_gamma   90.00
#
_symmetry.space_group_name_H-M   'P 1'
#
loop_
_entity.id
_entity.type
_entity.pdbx_description
1 polymer ?
#
loop_
_entity_poly.entity_id
_entity_poly.type
_entity_poly.pdbx_seq_one_letter_code
_entity_poly.pdbx_strand_id
1 'polypeptide(L)'
;MYVTAEHLRDQVIKPTLEYMGAWTPATESFLLNAAVNAPELGLFAARNDGLGLFHITAAQHRDLWDRYLAFNPELASRVRGLASQRAFLTDPDSELQTNLSYCTAIAWLLHQRAGGSVDEPEVRASA
;
A
#
# COMPACT_ATOMS: atom_id res chain seq x y z
N MET A 1 -2.62 13.46 20.03
CA MET A 1 -2.03 13.77 18.71
C MET A 1 -2.85 13.00 17.70
N TYR A 2 -3.56 13.69 16.81
CA TYR A 2 -4.37 13.05 15.76
C TYR A 2 -3.55 13.06 14.48
N VAL A 3 -3.53 11.94 13.75
CA VAL A 3 -2.97 11.88 12.40
C VAL A 3 -4.04 12.42 11.46
N THR A 4 -3.75 13.51 10.74
CA THR A 4 -4.67 14.04 9.72
C THR A 4 -4.44 13.37 8.37
N ALA A 5 -5.41 13.50 7.47
CA ALA A 5 -5.28 12.99 6.11
C ALA A 5 -4.10 13.65 5.37
N GLU A 6 -3.89 14.96 5.57
CA GLU A 6 -2.76 15.69 5.00
C GLU A 6 -1.43 15.18 5.55
N HIS A 7 -1.35 14.95 6.87
CA HIS A 7 -0.15 14.38 7.47
C HIS A 7 0.15 12.98 6.92
N LEU A 8 -0.87 12.12 6.83
CA LEU A 8 -0.73 10.77 6.28
C LEU A 8 -0.27 10.82 4.81
N ARG A 9 -0.87 11.70 4.00
CA ARG A 9 -0.48 11.91 2.60
C ARG A 9 0.98 12.35 2.51
N ASP A 10 1.33 13.43 3.20
CA ASP A 10 2.60 14.14 2.99
C ASP A 10 3.78 13.46 3.69
N GLN A 11 3.55 12.71 4.77
CA GLN A 11 4.62 12.09 5.57
C GLN A 11 4.74 10.58 5.39
N VAL A 12 3.70 9.91 4.84
CA VAL A 12 3.71 8.46 4.68
C VAL A 12 3.47 8.07 3.22
N ILE A 13 2.31 8.42 2.66
CA ILE A 13 1.88 7.87 1.37
C ILE A 13 2.78 8.36 0.25
N LYS A 14 2.93 9.69 0.11
CA LYS A 14 3.74 10.29 -0.93
C LYS A 14 5.21 9.85 -0.87
N PRO A 15 5.93 9.98 0.28
CA PRO A 15 7.32 9.55 0.35
C PRO A 15 7.51 8.06 0.07
N THR A 16 6.57 7.21 0.48
CA THR A 16 6.63 5.77 0.20
C THR A 16 6.48 5.51 -1.30
N LEU A 17 5.51 6.13 -1.97
CA LEU A 17 5.33 5.98 -3.41
C LEU A 17 6.53 6.51 -4.21
N GLU A 18 7.12 7.62 -3.78
CA GLU A 18 8.35 8.16 -4.37
C GLU A 18 9.51 7.18 -4.22
N TYR A 19 9.71 6.62 -3.03
CA TYR A 19 10.70 5.57 -2.78
C TYR A 19 10.46 4.32 -3.65
N MET A 20 9.20 3.94 -3.82
CA MET A 20 8.82 2.81 -4.69
C MET A 20 8.98 3.14 -6.18
N GLY A 21 9.22 4.39 -6.56
CA GLY A 21 9.30 4.84 -7.96
C GLY A 21 7.95 4.80 -8.67
N ALA A 22 6.86 4.95 -7.91
CA ALA A 22 5.49 4.72 -8.35
C ALA A 22 4.55 5.91 -8.05
N TRP A 23 5.11 7.03 -7.63
CA TRP A 23 4.32 8.20 -7.32
C TRP A 23 3.67 8.80 -8.57
N THR A 24 2.34 8.88 -8.52
CA THR A 24 1.54 9.73 -9.38
C THR A 24 0.47 10.39 -8.50
N PRO A 25 -0.05 11.59 -8.88
CA PRO A 25 -1.12 12.24 -8.13
C PRO A 25 -2.35 11.33 -7.94
N ALA A 26 -2.60 10.47 -8.93
CA ALA A 26 -3.75 9.59 -8.94
C ALA A 26 -3.55 8.37 -8.01
N THR A 27 -2.36 7.77 -7.96
CA THR A 27 -2.03 6.69 -7.01
C THR A 27 -2.01 7.20 -5.56
N GLU A 28 -1.46 8.39 -5.34
CA GLU A 28 -1.46 9.05 -4.02
C GLU A 28 -2.88 9.29 -3.52
N SER A 29 -3.73 9.87 -4.36
CA SER A 29 -5.13 10.16 -4.02
C SER A 29 -5.93 8.88 -3.77
N PHE A 30 -5.70 7.82 -4.55
CA PHE A 30 -6.31 6.52 -4.35
C PHE A 30 -5.96 5.91 -2.99
N LEU A 31 -4.67 5.85 -2.65
CA LEU A 31 -4.23 5.29 -1.37
C LEU A 31 -4.69 6.16 -0.19
N LEU A 32 -4.68 7.48 -0.32
CA LEU A 32 -5.23 8.35 0.71
C LEU A 32 -6.72 8.10 0.94
N ASN A 33 -7.49 7.94 -0.14
CA ASN A 33 -8.91 7.61 -0.06
C ASN A 33 -9.13 6.24 0.61
N ALA A 34 -8.37 5.22 0.19
CA ALA A 34 -8.44 3.88 0.77
C ALA A 34 -8.12 3.87 2.28
N ALA A 35 -7.16 4.71 2.72
CA ALA A 35 -6.78 4.84 4.12
C ALA A 35 -7.77 5.65 4.98
N VAL A 36 -8.40 6.68 4.40
CA VAL A 36 -9.29 7.61 5.14
C VAL A 36 -10.73 7.11 5.16
N ASN A 37 -11.25 6.68 4.01
CA ASN A 37 -12.65 6.33 3.87
C ASN A 37 -12.92 4.86 4.22
N ALA A 38 -11.89 4.01 4.17
CA ALA A 38 -12.00 2.56 4.27
C ALA A 38 -13.33 2.02 3.68
N PRO A 39 -13.74 2.44 2.46
CA PRO A 39 -14.95 1.89 1.89
C PRO A 39 -14.62 0.43 1.64
N GLU A 40 -15.42 -0.47 2.18
CA GLU A 40 -15.29 -1.91 2.04
C GLU A 40 -14.53 -2.30 0.77
N LEU A 41 -13.27 -2.70 0.93
CA LEU A 41 -12.57 -3.49 -0.06
C LEU A 41 -13.23 -4.88 -0.07
N GLY A 42 -14.50 -4.93 -0.52
CA GLY A 42 -15.31 -6.13 -0.75
C GLY A 42 -16.16 -6.63 0.43
N LEU A 43 -17.49 -6.44 0.33
CA LEU A 43 -18.64 -7.26 0.82
C LEU A 43 -18.61 -7.94 2.20
N PHE A 44 -17.69 -7.62 3.10
CA PHE A 44 -17.60 -8.24 4.43
C PHE A 44 -17.38 -7.22 5.56
N ALA A 45 -18.08 -6.08 5.57
CA ALA A 45 -18.10 -5.12 6.70
C ALA A 45 -18.70 -5.64 8.03
N ALA A 46 -18.62 -6.94 8.30
CA ALA A 46 -18.84 -7.48 9.64
C ALA A 46 -17.64 -8.31 10.15
N ARG A 47 -16.50 -8.32 9.45
CA ARG A 47 -15.26 -8.94 9.94
C ARG A 47 -14.05 -8.03 9.75
N ASN A 48 -13.63 -7.50 10.89
CA ASN A 48 -12.48 -6.66 11.13
C ASN A 48 -11.19 -7.52 11.17
N ASP A 49 -10.89 -8.28 10.11
CA ASP A 49 -9.83 -9.31 10.11
C ASP A 49 -8.58 -8.95 9.28
N GLY A 50 -8.60 -7.82 8.57
CA GLY A 50 -7.45 -7.23 7.89
C GLY A 50 -6.55 -6.41 8.81
N LEU A 51 -5.25 -6.40 8.55
CA LEU A 51 -4.23 -5.75 9.37
C LEU A 51 -3.92 -4.33 8.89
N GLY A 52 -3.80 -3.42 9.86
CA GLY A 52 -3.28 -2.06 9.63
C GLY A 52 -4.21 -1.14 8.86
N LEU A 53 -3.62 -0.06 8.35
CA LEU A 53 -4.33 1.08 7.74
C LEU A 53 -5.19 0.71 6.52
N PHE A 54 -4.77 -0.31 5.76
CA PHE A 54 -5.43 -0.72 4.53
C PHE A 54 -6.20 -2.04 4.66
N HIS A 55 -6.39 -2.53 5.90
CA HIS A 55 -7.07 -3.80 6.18
C HIS A 55 -6.55 -4.98 5.35
N ILE A 56 -5.22 -5.09 5.22
CA ILE A 56 -4.58 -6.14 4.41
C ILE A 56 -4.55 -7.43 5.21
N THR A 57 -5.12 -8.50 4.67
CA THR A 57 -5.10 -9.81 5.34
C THR A 57 -3.73 -10.47 5.25
N ALA A 58 -3.38 -11.29 6.24
CA ALA A 58 -2.15 -12.11 6.21
C ALA A 58 -2.09 -13.05 4.99
N ALA A 59 -3.24 -13.44 4.44
CA ALA A 59 -3.30 -14.24 3.21
C ALA A 59 -2.88 -13.42 1.98
N GLN A 60 -3.41 -12.20 1.82
CA GLN A 60 -3.01 -11.29 0.74
C GLN A 60 -1.53 -10.93 0.81
N HIS A 61 -1.04 -10.67 2.02
CA HIS A 61 0.36 -10.32 2.24
C HIS A 61 1.30 -11.47 1.85
N ARG A 62 1.05 -12.68 2.35
CA ARG A 62 1.84 -13.87 1.97
C ARG A 62 1.74 -14.18 0.48
N ASP A 63 0.54 -14.10 -0.09
CA ASP A 63 0.34 -14.33 -1.52
C ASP A 63 1.13 -13.34 -2.39
N LEU A 64 1.17 -12.07 -2.00
CA LEU A 64 1.97 -11.06 -2.69
C LEU A 64 3.47 -11.41 -2.62
N TRP A 65 3.97 -11.82 -1.46
CA TRP A 65 5.36 -12.23 -1.31
C TRP A 65 5.70 -13.45 -2.16
N ASP A 66 4.91 -14.51 -2.02
CA ASP A 66 5.20 -15.82 -2.64
C ASP A 66 4.97 -15.81 -4.15
N ARG A 67 3.95 -15.10 -4.64
CA ARG A 67 3.53 -15.15 -6.05
C ARG A 67 3.96 -13.96 -6.88
N TYR A 68 4.37 -12.85 -6.27
CA TYR A 68 4.75 -11.64 -7.01
C TYR A 68 6.16 -11.17 -6.68
N LEU A 69 6.48 -10.94 -5.40
CA LEU A 69 7.80 -10.43 -5.01
C LEU A 69 8.90 -11.47 -5.16
N ALA A 70 8.62 -12.75 -4.92
CA ALA A 70 9.57 -13.84 -5.13
C ALA A 70 10.14 -13.89 -6.57
N PHE A 71 9.38 -13.39 -7.55
CA PHE A 71 9.77 -13.35 -8.97
C PHE A 71 10.33 -11.99 -9.42
N ASN A 72 10.33 -10.99 -8.53
CA ASN A 72 10.80 -9.63 -8.80
C ASN A 72 11.82 -9.21 -7.70
N PRO A 73 13.06 -9.72 -7.74
CA PRO A 73 14.01 -9.59 -6.63
C PRO A 73 14.38 -8.15 -6.27
N GLU A 74 14.50 -7.26 -7.26
CA GLU A 74 14.75 -5.83 -7.03
C GLU A 74 13.60 -5.17 -6.26
N LEU A 75 12.36 -5.48 -6.64
CA LEU A 75 11.17 -4.96 -5.99
C LEU A 75 11.01 -5.55 -4.59
N ALA A 76 11.27 -6.86 -4.43
CA ALA A 76 11.29 -7.54 -3.15
C ALA A 76 12.30 -6.93 -2.19
N SER A 77 13.53 -6.66 -2.67
CA SER A 77 14.57 -6.01 -1.89
C SER A 77 14.14 -4.61 -1.44
N ARG A 78 13.57 -3.81 -2.36
CA ARG A 78 13.06 -2.46 -2.06
C ARG A 78 11.98 -2.49 -0.98
N VAL A 79 10.98 -3.37 -1.13
CA VAL A 79 9.90 -3.54 -0.13
C VAL A 79 10.47 -4.03 1.20
N ARG A 80 11.39 -5.01 1.17
CA ARG A 80 12.03 -5.54 2.38
C ARG A 80 12.84 -4.48 3.11
N GLY A 81 13.43 -3.54 2.39
CA GLY A 81 14.18 -2.40 2.93
C GLY A 81 13.33 -1.43 3.75
N LEU A 82 12.00 -1.40 3.55
CA LEU A 82 11.08 -0.63 4.38
C LEU A 82 10.74 -1.34 5.70
N ALA A 83 10.72 -2.67 5.71
CA ALA A 83 10.39 -3.46 6.88
C ALA A 83 11.55 -3.55 7.88
N SER A 84 11.24 -3.77 9.16
CA SER A 84 12.27 -3.96 10.18
C SER A 84 13.16 -5.17 9.87
N GLN A 85 14.42 -5.12 10.28
CA GLN A 85 15.35 -6.21 10.02
C GLN A 85 15.00 -7.47 10.83
N ARG A 86 14.60 -7.31 12.10
CA ARG A 86 14.39 -8.43 13.03
C ARG A 86 12.93 -8.85 13.18
N ALA A 87 12.00 -7.91 13.37
CA ALA A 87 10.61 -8.27 13.66
C ALA A 87 9.97 -8.94 12.44
N PHE A 88 10.25 -8.44 11.24
CA PHE A 88 9.77 -9.04 9.99
C PHE A 88 10.18 -10.51 9.83
N LEU A 89 11.36 -10.94 10.31
CA LEU A 89 11.80 -12.34 10.15
C LEU A 89 11.04 -13.31 11.06
N THR A 90 10.45 -12.81 12.16
CA THR A 90 9.72 -13.61 13.13
C THR A 90 8.21 -13.51 12.91
N ASP A 91 7.72 -12.31 12.60
CA ASP A 91 6.31 -11.99 12.35
C ASP A 91 6.20 -10.92 11.25
N PRO A 92 6.26 -11.31 9.96
CA PRO A 92 6.17 -10.39 8.83
C PRO A 92 4.87 -9.58 8.80
N ASP A 93 3.75 -10.20 9.23
CA ASP A 93 2.42 -9.62 9.14
C ASP A 93 2.25 -8.43 10.11
N SER A 94 2.99 -8.42 11.23
CA SER A 94 3.01 -7.30 12.19
C SER A 94 3.41 -5.96 11.58
N GLU A 95 4.17 -5.96 10.48
CA GLU A 95 4.63 -4.76 9.80
C GLU A 95 3.49 -4.02 9.12
N LEU A 96 2.43 -4.74 8.72
CA LEU A 96 1.22 -4.11 8.18
C LEU A 96 0.55 -3.19 9.21
N GLN A 97 0.68 -3.49 10.51
CA GLN A 97 0.07 -2.71 11.59
C GLN A 97 1.00 -1.62 12.12
N THR A 98 2.29 -1.92 12.20
CA THR A 98 3.27 -1.11 12.95
C THR A 98 4.10 -0.20 12.06
N ASN A 99 4.13 -0.45 10.75
CA ASN A 99 4.97 0.25 9.80
C ASN A 99 4.13 0.79 8.64
N LEU A 100 3.72 2.05 8.76
CA LEU A 100 2.80 2.67 7.79
C LEU A 100 3.39 2.75 6.37
N SER A 101 4.70 2.98 6.24
CA SER A 101 5.38 2.97 4.93
C SER A 101 5.36 1.59 4.31
N TYR A 102 5.68 0.56 5.09
CA TYR A 102 5.60 -0.82 4.62
C TYR A 102 4.17 -1.19 4.21
N CYS A 103 3.19 -0.91 5.07
CA CYS A 103 1.78 -1.19 4.80
C CYS A 103 1.30 -0.47 3.52
N THR A 104 1.71 0.78 3.32
CA THR A 104 1.42 1.55 2.10
C THR A 104 2.03 0.91 0.85
N ALA A 105 3.29 0.45 0.92
CA ALA A 105 3.95 -0.21 -0.20
C ALA A 105 3.22 -1.51 -0.59
N ILE A 106 2.80 -2.32 0.40
CA ILE A 106 2.02 -3.55 0.15
C ILE A 106 0.65 -3.22 -0.45
N ALA A 107 -0.05 -2.20 0.05
CA ALA A 107 -1.34 -1.75 -0.49
C ALA A 107 -1.22 -1.35 -1.97
N TRP A 108 -0.20 -0.57 -2.30
CA TRP A 108 0.09 -0.16 -3.67
C TRP A 108 0.36 -1.38 -4.58
N LEU A 109 1.19 -2.33 -4.14
CA LEU A 109 1.52 -3.53 -4.92
C LEU A 109 0.31 -4.43 -5.17
N LEU A 110 -0.58 -4.57 -4.20
CA LEU A 110 -1.84 -5.29 -4.36
C LEU A 110 -2.73 -4.60 -5.41
N HIS A 111 -2.82 -3.28 -5.39
CA HIS A 111 -3.56 -2.51 -6.40
C HIS A 111 -2.94 -2.66 -7.80
N GLN A 112 -1.61 -2.53 -7.92
CA GLN A 112 -0.89 -2.71 -9.17
C GLN A 112 -1.13 -4.11 -9.76
N ARG A 113 -1.03 -5.16 -8.94
CA ARG A 113 -1.24 -6.54 -9.36
C ARG A 113 -2.67 -6.82 -9.81
N ALA A 114 -3.66 -6.15 -9.21
CA ALA A 114 -5.06 -6.27 -9.60
C ALA A 114 -5.37 -5.64 -10.98
N GLY A 115 -4.37 -5.05 -11.65
CA GLY A 115 -4.53 -4.39 -12.94
C GLY A 115 -4.98 -2.93 -12.80
N GLY A 116 -4.68 -2.28 -11.67
CA GLY A 116 -4.90 -0.86 -11.48
C GLY A 116 -4.04 -0.02 -12.42
N SER A 117 -4.48 0.15 -13.68
CA SER A 117 -4.10 1.30 -14.50
C SER A 117 -4.89 2.49 -13.95
N VAL A 118 -4.22 3.33 -13.18
CA VAL A 118 -4.82 4.62 -12.86
C VAL A 118 -4.72 5.46 -14.12
N ASP A 119 -5.78 5.43 -14.95
CA ASP A 119 -5.85 6.21 -16.16
C ASP A 119 -5.50 7.66 -15.84
N GLU A 120 -4.43 8.17 -16.45
CA GLU A 120 -4.12 9.59 -16.44
C GLU A 120 -5.33 10.32 -17.05
N PRO A 121 -5.83 11.41 -16.43
CA PRO A 121 -6.85 12.20 -17.08
C PRO A 121 -6.27 12.74 -18.38
N GLU A 122 -6.80 12.24 -19.49
CA GLU A 122 -6.55 12.72 -20.84
C GLU A 122 -6.69 14.24 -20.83
N VAL A 123 -5.55 14.94 -20.91
CA VAL A 123 -5.51 16.40 -21.07
C VAL A 123 -6.15 16.68 -22.42
N ARG A 124 -7.47 16.93 -22.41
CA ARG A 124 -8.19 17.47 -23.55
C ARG A 124 -7.65 18.86 -23.81
N ALA A 125 -6.68 18.94 -24.71
CA ALA A 125 -6.35 20.16 -25.42
C ALA A 125 -7.59 20.57 -26.24
N SER A 126 -8.40 21.46 -25.69
CA SER A 126 -9.36 22.24 -26.47
C SER A 126 -8.59 23.38 -27.12
N ALA A 127 -8.26 23.19 -28.39
CA ALA A 127 -8.01 24.26 -29.35
C ALA A 127 -9.33 24.94 -29.75
#